data_AF-A0AAW1SR68-F1
#
_entry.id   AF-A0AAW1SR68-F1
#
_cell.length_a   1.000
_cell.length_b   1.000
_cell.length_c   1.000
_cell.angle_alpha   90.00
_cell.angle_beta   90.00
_cell.angle_gamma   90.00
#
_symmetry.space_group_name_H-M   'P 1'
#
loop_
_entity.id
_entity.type
_entity.pdbx_description
1 polymer ?
#
loop_
_entity_poly.entity_id
_entity_poly.type
_entity_poly.pdbx_seq_one_letter_code
_entity_poly.pdbx_strand_id
1 'polypeptide(L)'
;MILLLSGKEVILHCWRAYNGRAPKHGPKCIDMQPSKQRRIQSRPRRAQSSSQSSCQAHALRTAQVEDVPGLPSSLHECQHFINLTNGVEAMPLLTRMGLQHSFCRIQSTALEQKRFEVLMSELDANLLLSLALGKICLVYDLGSRNRVQGVPKAVWYGLEFIRYALEMLWMRRSGEVFLRGVRCTANFQKYLEQLSTPLTRRLKYYRRFMDPNLQHIQLYGVFKLTTRDGDLEFHRELVQAWARESNTSCQATPASACSTGKAAASATLEELESNGYNIFWGGRHHKHWAKDW
;
A
#
# COMPACT_ATOMS: atom_id res chain seq x y z
N MET A 1 -34.28 -30.73 23.19
CA MET A 1 -34.43 -29.27 23.34
C MET A 1 -33.18 -28.74 24.04
N ILE A 2 -32.13 -28.37 23.29
CA ILE A 2 -30.90 -27.79 23.84
C ILE A 2 -30.46 -26.64 22.93
N LEU A 3 -30.18 -25.51 23.58
CA LEU A 3 -29.98 -24.17 23.05
C LEU A 3 -28.63 -23.97 22.33
N LEU A 4 -28.69 -23.03 21.38
CA LEU A 4 -27.61 -22.28 20.76
C LEU A 4 -26.66 -21.63 21.79
N LEU A 5 -25.34 -21.72 21.55
CA LEU A 5 -24.35 -20.84 22.17
C LEU A 5 -23.56 -20.08 21.09
N SER A 6 -23.42 -18.77 21.35
CA SER A 6 -22.92 -17.72 20.47
C SER A 6 -21.40 -17.63 20.41
N GLY A 7 -20.82 -17.50 19.21
CA GLY A 7 -19.39 -17.25 18.98
C GLY A 7 -19.01 -15.77 19.09
N LYS A 8 -18.61 -15.32 20.28
CA LYS A 8 -18.10 -13.95 20.52
C LYS A 8 -16.65 -13.85 21.04
N GLU A 9 -15.91 -14.95 21.22
CA GLU A 9 -14.61 -14.87 21.91
C GLU A 9 -13.33 -15.05 21.08
N VAL A 10 -13.39 -15.28 19.76
CA VAL A 10 -12.16 -15.56 18.99
C VAL A 10 -11.41 -14.29 18.52
N ILE A 11 -12.02 -13.10 18.60
CA ILE A 11 -11.46 -11.89 17.95
C ILE A 11 -10.52 -11.07 18.86
N LEU A 12 -10.49 -11.29 20.17
CA LEU A 12 -9.66 -10.47 21.07
C LEU A 12 -8.19 -10.94 21.19
N HIS A 13 -7.87 -12.16 20.76
CA HIS A 13 -6.54 -12.75 21.01
C HIS A 13 -5.47 -12.42 19.96
N CYS A 14 -5.84 -11.96 18.76
CA CYS A 14 -4.88 -11.51 17.74
C CYS A 14 -4.39 -10.06 17.91
N TRP A 15 -5.01 -9.25 18.77
CA TRP A 15 -4.67 -7.83 18.90
C TRP A 15 -3.51 -7.54 19.88
N ARG A 16 -3.29 -8.42 20.87
CA ARG A 16 -2.26 -8.19 21.92
C ARG A 16 -0.82 -8.46 21.47
N ALA A 17 -0.59 -9.16 20.37
CA ALA A 17 0.77 -9.45 19.88
C ALA A 17 1.44 -8.28 19.15
N TYR A 18 0.72 -7.19 18.83
CA TYR A 18 1.22 -6.11 17.96
C TYR A 18 1.61 -4.81 18.70
N ASN A 19 1.24 -4.63 19.98
CA ASN A 19 1.48 -3.38 20.72
C ASN A 19 2.22 -3.64 22.05
N GLY A 20 3.53 -3.81 21.98
CA GLY A 20 4.39 -3.78 23.16
C GLY A 20 4.54 -2.35 23.68
N ARG A 21 3.67 -1.92 24.60
CA ARG A 21 3.90 -0.83 25.57
C ARG A 21 2.85 -0.90 26.68
N ALA A 22 3.30 -1.25 27.89
CA ALA A 22 2.52 -1.13 29.12
C ALA A 22 2.76 0.25 29.77
N PRO A 23 1.73 0.93 30.31
CA PRO A 23 1.92 2.14 31.11
C PRO A 23 2.32 1.80 32.57
N LYS A 24 3.20 2.61 33.16
CA LYS A 24 3.72 2.51 34.54
C LYS A 24 3.07 3.56 35.48
N HIS A 25 2.80 3.12 36.72
CA HIS A 25 2.54 3.85 38.00
C HIS A 25 1.21 4.62 38.12
N GLY A 26 0.40 4.62 39.21
CA GLY A 26 0.33 4.10 40.61
C GLY A 26 -0.95 4.73 41.27
N PRO A 27 -1.30 4.65 42.59
CA PRO A 27 -0.60 4.08 43.76
C PRO A 27 -1.42 3.16 44.74
N LYS A 28 -0.66 2.36 45.51
CA LYS A 28 -0.72 1.81 46.90
C LYS A 28 -2.04 1.55 47.68
N CYS A 29 -2.14 0.35 48.30
CA CYS A 29 -2.23 0.05 49.77
C CYS A 29 -2.01 -1.48 50.02
N ILE A 30 -1.02 -1.90 50.85
CA ILE A 30 -1.08 -2.53 52.21
C ILE A 30 -1.71 -3.96 52.16
N ASP A 31 -1.14 -5.11 52.59
CA ASP A 31 -0.35 -5.44 53.79
C ASP A 31 0.42 -6.82 53.72
N MET A 32 1.40 -6.96 54.63
CA MET A 32 2.07 -8.11 55.31
C MET A 32 2.33 -9.52 54.69
N GLN A 33 3.56 -10.00 54.98
CA GLN A 33 4.23 -11.29 54.66
C GLN A 33 3.81 -12.48 55.60
N PRO A 34 4.50 -13.67 55.68
CA PRO A 34 5.62 -14.24 54.91
C PRO A 34 5.54 -15.76 54.56
N SER A 35 6.60 -16.21 53.86
CA SER A 35 7.23 -17.54 53.89
C SER A 35 7.03 -18.47 52.67
N LYS A 36 8.13 -18.76 51.97
CA LYS A 36 8.76 -20.10 51.85
C LYS A 36 9.78 -20.16 50.70
N GLN A 37 11.03 -20.45 51.11
CA GLN A 37 12.05 -21.29 50.46
C GLN A 37 12.09 -21.34 48.91
N ARG A 38 13.07 -20.63 48.33
CA ARG A 38 13.52 -20.88 46.96
C ARG A 38 14.57 -21.99 46.94
N ARG A 39 14.23 -23.10 46.29
CA ARG A 39 15.14 -24.18 45.93
C ARG A 39 15.85 -23.80 44.63
N ILE A 40 17.18 -23.75 44.70
CA ILE A 40 18.08 -23.63 43.56
C ILE A 40 18.02 -24.95 42.78
N GLN A 41 17.62 -24.89 41.51
CA GLN A 41 17.89 -25.95 40.55
C GLN A 41 18.45 -25.32 39.26
N SER A 42 19.73 -25.57 39.08
CA SER A 42 20.50 -25.42 37.86
C SER A 42 19.94 -26.30 36.75
N ARG A 43 19.80 -25.74 35.55
CA ARG A 43 19.64 -26.51 34.31
C ARG A 43 20.54 -25.95 33.20
N PRO A 44 20.98 -26.82 32.27
CA PRO A 44 22.26 -26.69 31.59
C PRO A 44 22.22 -25.79 30.35
N ARG A 45 23.39 -25.23 30.04
CA ARG A 45 23.75 -24.68 28.74
C ARG A 45 23.47 -25.72 27.65
N ARG A 46 22.69 -25.34 26.63
CA ARG A 46 22.62 -26.08 25.36
C ARG A 46 23.31 -25.26 24.27
N ALA A 47 24.13 -25.99 23.53
CA ALA A 47 25.14 -25.54 22.61
C ALA A 47 24.61 -24.75 21.41
N GLN A 48 25.53 -23.95 20.88
CA GLN A 48 25.49 -23.29 19.59
C GLN A 48 25.21 -24.29 18.46
N SER A 49 24.30 -23.93 17.56
CA SER A 49 24.29 -24.43 16.17
C SER A 49 24.08 -23.24 15.24
N SER A 50 25.17 -22.52 15.01
CA SER A 50 25.37 -21.62 13.89
C SER A 50 25.60 -22.46 12.64
N SER A 51 24.68 -22.46 11.68
CA SER A 51 24.94 -22.63 10.23
C SER A 51 23.70 -23.04 9.40
N GLN A 52 22.53 -22.41 9.54
CA GLN A 52 21.41 -22.64 8.59
C GLN A 52 20.56 -21.41 8.24
N SER A 53 20.95 -20.18 8.61
CA SER A 53 20.08 -19.00 8.43
C SER A 53 20.31 -18.17 7.16
N SER A 54 21.20 -18.55 6.25
CA SER A 54 21.45 -17.76 5.02
C SER A 54 20.70 -18.25 3.79
N CYS A 55 20.27 -19.52 3.75
CA CYS A 55 19.65 -20.10 2.55
C CYS A 55 18.11 -19.95 2.51
N GLN A 56 17.45 -19.68 3.64
CA GLN A 56 16.00 -19.48 3.69
C GLN A 56 15.55 -18.05 3.33
N ALA A 57 16.45 -17.06 3.39
CA ALA A 57 16.13 -15.69 2.99
C ALA A 57 16.02 -15.51 1.46
N HIS A 58 16.56 -16.45 0.68
CA HIS A 58 16.48 -16.42 -0.78
C HIS A 58 15.23 -17.12 -1.34
N ALA A 59 14.61 -18.03 -0.57
CA ALA A 59 13.44 -18.80 -1.01
C ALA A 59 12.14 -17.98 -1.01
N LEU A 60 12.10 -16.82 -0.34
CA LEU A 60 10.97 -15.88 -0.34
C LEU A 60 11.00 -14.86 -1.51
N ARG A 61 12.05 -14.89 -2.36
CA ARG A 61 12.23 -13.92 -3.47
C ARG A 61 11.54 -14.30 -4.79
N THR A 62 10.89 -15.46 -4.85
CA THR A 62 10.34 -16.00 -6.09
C THR A 62 8.94 -16.56 -5.90
N ALA A 63 8.10 -15.86 -5.11
CA ALA A 63 6.66 -15.94 -5.35
C ALA A 63 6.40 -15.19 -6.66
N GLN A 64 6.42 -15.98 -7.72
CA GLN A 64 6.30 -15.60 -9.12
C GLN A 64 5.20 -14.56 -9.33
N VAL A 65 5.54 -13.54 -10.11
CA VAL A 65 4.62 -12.64 -10.80
C VAL A 65 3.68 -13.53 -11.64
N GLU A 66 2.56 -13.97 -11.08
CA GLU A 66 1.41 -14.31 -11.90
C GLU A 66 1.02 -13.02 -12.63
N ASP A 67 0.90 -13.09 -13.97
CA ASP A 67 0.60 -11.99 -14.87
C ASP A 67 -0.30 -10.95 -14.20
N VAL A 68 0.30 -9.81 -13.82
CA VAL A 68 -0.45 -8.68 -13.30
C VAL A 68 -1.38 -8.26 -14.45
N PRO A 69 -2.70 -8.52 -14.34
CA PRO A 69 -3.54 -8.56 -15.52
C PRO A 69 -3.61 -7.16 -16.13
N GLY A 70 -3.32 -7.06 -17.43
CA GLY A 70 -3.55 -5.85 -18.22
C GLY A 70 -2.50 -4.74 -18.13
N LEU A 71 -1.33 -4.94 -17.51
CA LEU A 71 -0.26 -3.95 -17.57
C LEU A 71 0.43 -3.94 -18.96
N PRO A 72 0.61 -2.77 -19.60
CA PRO A 72 1.33 -2.65 -20.86
C PRO A 72 2.83 -2.85 -20.65
N SER A 73 3.52 -3.25 -21.72
CA SER A 73 4.99 -3.36 -21.70
C SER A 73 5.67 -1.98 -21.55
N SER A 74 5.03 -0.92 -22.07
CA SER A 74 5.50 0.46 -21.95
C SER A 74 4.77 1.19 -20.83
N LEU A 75 5.53 1.76 -19.91
CA LEU A 75 5.00 2.57 -18.82
C LEU A 75 4.48 3.93 -19.28
N HIS A 76 4.85 4.40 -20.47
CA HIS A 76 4.33 5.65 -21.02
C HIS A 76 2.81 5.62 -21.30
N GLU A 77 2.22 4.42 -21.37
CA GLU A 77 0.78 4.23 -21.53
C GLU A 77 0.01 4.33 -20.20
N CYS A 78 0.73 4.34 -19.08
CA CYS A 78 0.17 4.42 -17.73
C CYS A 78 0.05 5.87 -17.23
N GLN A 79 -0.81 6.07 -16.25
CA GLN A 79 -0.88 7.29 -15.44
C GLN A 79 -0.12 7.06 -14.13
N HIS A 80 0.83 7.92 -13.81
CA HIS A 80 1.68 7.77 -12.63
C HIS A 80 1.24 8.72 -11.51
N PHE A 81 1.05 8.18 -10.32
CA PHE A 81 0.66 8.93 -9.14
C PHE A 81 1.63 8.63 -8.00
N ILE A 82 2.20 9.67 -7.41
CA ILE A 82 3.09 9.54 -6.25
C ILE A 82 2.27 9.74 -4.99
N ASN A 83 2.24 8.72 -4.12
CA ASN A 83 1.68 8.87 -2.78
C ASN A 83 2.60 9.73 -1.92
N LEU A 84 2.08 10.81 -1.33
CA LEU A 84 2.88 11.76 -0.57
C LEU A 84 3.56 11.14 0.67
N THR A 85 4.60 11.85 1.13
CA THR A 85 5.61 11.40 2.10
C THR A 85 6.60 10.44 1.45
N ASN A 86 6.56 9.13 1.73
CA ASN A 86 7.63 8.23 1.31
C ASN A 86 7.62 7.93 -0.20
N GLY A 87 6.47 8.06 -0.89
CA GLY A 87 6.41 7.82 -2.34
C GLY A 87 7.22 8.81 -3.17
N VAL A 88 7.55 9.99 -2.64
CA VAL A 88 8.37 11.01 -3.35
C VAL A 88 9.75 10.48 -3.71
N GLU A 89 10.24 9.46 -3.00
CA GLU A 89 11.49 8.76 -3.34
C GLU A 89 11.48 8.12 -4.75
N ALA A 90 10.31 7.92 -5.35
CA ALA A 90 10.19 7.47 -6.74
C ALA A 90 10.49 8.57 -7.78
N MET A 91 10.45 9.84 -7.40
CA MET A 91 10.56 10.97 -8.33
C MET A 91 11.83 10.96 -9.18
N PRO A 92 13.05 10.70 -8.63
CA PRO A 92 14.26 10.68 -9.45
C PRO A 92 14.23 9.60 -10.52
N LEU A 93 13.69 8.42 -10.20
CA LEU A 93 13.54 7.33 -11.17
C LEU A 93 12.55 7.71 -12.27
N LEU A 94 11.36 8.20 -11.89
CA LEU A 94 10.33 8.57 -12.86
C LEU A 94 10.81 9.69 -13.79
N THR A 95 11.52 10.68 -13.24
CA THR A 95 12.11 11.78 -14.02
C THR A 95 13.16 11.25 -15.01
N ARG A 96 14.03 10.34 -14.57
CA ARG A 96 15.03 9.71 -15.43
C ARG A 96 14.41 8.88 -16.56
N MET A 97 13.30 8.21 -16.29
CA MET A 97 12.52 7.44 -17.27
C MET A 97 11.63 8.33 -18.16
N GLY A 98 11.62 9.65 -17.95
CA GLY A 98 10.76 10.57 -18.71
C GLY A 98 9.26 10.37 -18.44
N LEU A 99 8.89 9.81 -17.28
CA LEU A 99 7.51 9.52 -16.91
C LEU A 99 6.90 10.72 -16.17
N GLN A 100 5.85 11.29 -16.78
CA GLN A 100 5.05 12.33 -16.15
C GLN A 100 4.23 11.74 -15.00
N HIS A 101 4.13 12.47 -13.90
CA HIS A 101 3.41 12.00 -12.72
C HIS A 101 2.63 13.13 -12.05
N SER A 102 1.56 12.73 -11.37
CA SER A 102 0.78 13.56 -10.45
C SER A 102 0.99 13.11 -9.01
N PHE A 103 0.52 13.90 -8.05
CA PHE A 103 0.54 13.50 -6.63
C PHE A 103 -0.83 13.04 -6.18
N CYS A 104 -0.85 12.10 -5.24
CA CYS A 104 -2.05 11.71 -4.51
C CYS A 104 -1.73 11.54 -3.03
N ARG A 105 -2.78 11.47 -2.20
CA ARG A 105 -2.62 11.24 -0.76
C ARG A 105 -3.49 10.07 -0.31
N ILE A 106 -2.81 9.00 0.10
CA ILE A 106 -3.38 7.77 0.63
C ILE A 106 -2.72 7.52 1.98
N GLN A 107 -3.36 7.98 3.04
CA GLN A 107 -2.78 7.95 4.38
C GLN A 107 -2.89 6.58 5.04
N SER A 108 -1.75 5.96 5.34
CA SER A 108 -1.69 4.71 6.11
C SER A 108 -2.28 4.86 7.53
N THR A 109 -2.15 6.03 8.15
CA THR A 109 -2.72 6.33 9.48
C THR A 109 -4.25 6.39 9.48
N ALA A 110 -4.86 6.90 8.40
CA ALA A 110 -6.31 6.85 8.23
C ALA A 110 -6.80 5.40 8.11
N LEU A 111 -6.06 4.57 7.35
CA LEU A 111 -6.36 3.14 7.21
C LEU A 111 -6.22 2.38 8.55
N GLU A 112 -5.20 2.69 9.35
CA GLU A 112 -5.02 2.12 10.69
C GLU A 112 -6.20 2.41 11.62
N GLN A 113 -6.71 3.62 11.53
CA GLN A 113 -7.83 4.08 12.34
C GLN A 113 -9.19 3.79 11.69
N LYS A 114 -9.21 3.07 10.55
CA LYS A 114 -10.42 2.74 9.77
C LYS A 114 -11.24 3.98 9.37
N ARG A 115 -10.56 5.12 9.16
CA ARG A 115 -11.16 6.38 8.72
C ARG A 115 -11.27 6.41 7.19
N PHE A 116 -12.09 5.52 6.64
CA PHE A 116 -12.27 5.38 5.18
C PHE A 116 -12.93 6.60 4.53
N GLU A 117 -13.76 7.34 5.26
CA GLU A 117 -14.28 8.63 4.82
C GLU A 117 -13.13 9.59 4.43
N VAL A 118 -12.12 9.71 5.30
CA VAL A 118 -10.95 10.57 5.06
C VAL A 118 -10.19 10.10 3.82
N LEU A 119 -9.86 8.80 3.77
CA LEU A 119 -9.19 8.19 2.61
C LEU A 119 -9.91 8.53 1.29
N MET A 120 -11.22 8.30 1.23
CA MET A 120 -11.99 8.48 0.01
C MET A 120 -12.22 9.97 -0.33
N SER A 121 -12.21 10.85 0.68
CA SER A 121 -12.29 12.31 0.49
C SER A 121 -11.01 12.94 -0.06
N GLU A 122 -9.86 12.33 0.19
CA GLU A 122 -8.54 12.80 -0.27
C GLU A 122 -8.20 12.32 -1.70
N LEU A 123 -9.01 11.44 -2.29
CA LEU A 123 -8.83 11.04 -3.70
C LEU A 123 -8.98 12.26 -4.61
N ASP A 124 -7.93 12.52 -5.38
CA ASP A 124 -7.83 13.66 -6.30
C ASP A 124 -8.68 13.47 -7.57
N ALA A 125 -9.09 14.58 -8.17
CA ALA A 125 -9.88 14.59 -9.39
C ALA A 125 -9.17 13.92 -10.58
N ASN A 126 -7.85 14.12 -10.72
CA ASN A 126 -7.07 13.53 -11.81
C ASN A 126 -7.04 12.01 -11.70
N LEU A 127 -6.90 11.47 -10.49
CA LEU A 127 -6.95 10.02 -10.26
C LEU A 127 -8.33 9.46 -10.56
N LEU A 128 -9.39 10.08 -10.03
CA LEU A 128 -10.77 9.61 -10.24
C LEU A 128 -11.18 9.67 -11.71
N LEU A 129 -10.81 10.73 -12.43
CA LEU A 129 -11.10 10.85 -13.85
C LEU A 129 -10.30 9.84 -14.68
N SER A 130 -9.01 9.66 -14.39
CA SER A 130 -8.16 8.68 -15.09
C SER A 130 -8.71 7.26 -14.95
N LEU A 131 -9.10 6.88 -13.72
CA LEU A 131 -9.71 5.57 -13.46
C LEU A 131 -11.07 5.40 -14.15
N ALA A 132 -11.90 6.45 -14.19
CA ALA A 132 -13.18 6.40 -14.89
C ALA A 132 -12.98 6.20 -16.40
N LEU A 133 -12.02 6.88 -17.00
CA LEU A 133 -11.63 6.74 -18.41
C LEU A 133 -10.91 5.42 -18.73
N GLY A 134 -10.85 4.47 -17.78
CA GLY A 134 -10.23 3.17 -17.95
C GLY A 134 -8.70 3.18 -18.06
N LYS A 135 -8.06 4.28 -17.67
CA LYS A 135 -6.59 4.36 -17.67
C LYS A 135 -5.99 3.52 -16.56
N ILE A 136 -4.84 2.93 -16.86
CA ILE A 136 -4.02 2.21 -15.90
C ILE A 136 -3.30 3.22 -15.02
N CYS A 137 -3.59 3.19 -13.72
CA CYS A 137 -3.03 4.11 -12.75
C CYS A 137 -2.05 3.37 -11.83
N LEU A 138 -0.79 3.80 -11.83
CA LEU A 138 0.27 3.29 -10.97
C LEU A 138 0.48 4.25 -9.80
N VAL A 139 0.30 3.77 -8.56
CA VAL A 139 0.50 4.55 -7.34
C VAL A 139 1.79 4.15 -6.65
N TYR A 140 2.75 5.06 -6.56
CA TYR A 140 4.08 4.85 -5.99
C TYR A 140 4.10 5.15 -4.49
N ASP A 141 4.53 4.18 -3.68
CA ASP A 141 4.69 4.35 -2.23
C ASP A 141 5.85 3.49 -1.70
N LEU A 142 6.80 4.10 -0.98
CA LEU A 142 7.95 3.40 -0.40
C LEU A 142 7.85 3.17 1.11
N GLY A 143 6.71 3.49 1.73
CA GLY A 143 6.52 3.60 3.17
C GLY A 143 6.31 2.30 3.95
N SER A 144 6.98 1.20 3.60
CA SER A 144 6.87 -0.03 4.40
C SER A 144 7.88 -0.08 5.54
N ARG A 145 7.37 0.02 6.78
CA ARG A 145 8.12 -0.27 8.02
C ARG A 145 8.39 -1.76 8.22
N ASN A 146 7.59 -2.63 7.58
CA ASN A 146 7.72 -4.06 7.74
C ASN A 146 8.66 -4.62 6.67
N ARG A 147 9.91 -4.87 7.06
CA ARG A 147 10.95 -5.45 6.18
C ARG A 147 10.64 -6.89 5.74
N VAL A 148 9.75 -7.59 6.44
CA VAL A 148 9.40 -8.99 6.12
C VAL A 148 8.40 -9.06 4.97
N GLN A 149 7.38 -8.20 4.99
CA GLN A 149 6.28 -8.23 4.00
C GLN A 149 6.45 -7.21 2.88
N GLY A 150 7.21 -6.13 3.10
CA GLY A 150 7.61 -5.18 2.07
C GLY A 150 6.51 -4.23 1.55
N VAL A 151 5.23 -4.61 1.57
CA VAL A 151 4.16 -3.82 0.95
C VAL A 151 3.60 -2.75 1.91
N PRO A 152 3.60 -1.45 1.53
CA PRO A 152 2.99 -0.39 2.33
C PRO A 152 1.48 -0.59 2.53
N LYS A 153 0.96 -0.14 3.69
CA LYS A 153 -0.46 -0.25 4.03
C LYS A 153 -1.38 0.52 3.08
N ALA A 154 -0.92 1.70 2.63
CA ALA A 154 -1.60 2.46 1.59
C ALA A 154 -1.81 1.64 0.32
N VAL A 155 -0.83 0.80 -0.04
CA VAL A 155 -0.88 -0.07 -1.21
C VAL A 155 -1.79 -1.28 -0.98
N TRP A 156 -1.47 -2.18 -0.04
CA TRP A 156 -2.22 -3.45 0.06
C TRP A 156 -3.62 -3.30 0.66
N TYR A 157 -3.88 -2.27 1.46
CA TYR A 157 -5.17 -2.05 2.09
C TYR A 157 -5.92 -0.88 1.44
N GLY A 158 -5.24 0.25 1.25
CA GLY A 158 -5.84 1.46 0.72
C GLY A 158 -6.29 1.33 -0.72
N LEU A 159 -5.39 0.96 -1.63
CA LEU A 159 -5.72 0.79 -3.06
C LEU A 159 -6.79 -0.29 -3.25
N GLU A 160 -6.74 -1.37 -2.46
CA GLU A 160 -7.76 -2.40 -2.50
C GLU A 160 -9.15 -1.86 -2.15
N PHE A 161 -9.25 -1.06 -1.09
CA PHE A 161 -10.53 -0.45 -0.71
C PHE A 161 -11.01 0.56 -1.74
N ILE A 162 -10.10 1.37 -2.30
CA ILE A 162 -10.43 2.31 -3.38
C ILE A 162 -10.99 1.54 -4.58
N ARG A 163 -10.31 0.47 -5.03
CA ARG A 163 -10.78 -0.35 -6.16
C ARG A 163 -12.18 -0.90 -5.88
N TYR A 164 -12.36 -1.55 -4.74
CA TYR A 164 -13.65 -2.11 -4.31
C TYR A 164 -14.76 -1.04 -4.27
N ALA A 165 -14.50 0.10 -3.64
CA ALA A 165 -15.48 1.16 -3.50
C ALA A 165 -15.91 1.73 -4.85
N LEU A 166 -14.95 2.00 -5.75
CA LEU A 166 -15.24 2.54 -7.08
C LEU A 166 -15.96 1.53 -7.97
N GLU A 167 -15.56 0.25 -7.95
CA GLU A 167 -16.27 -0.83 -8.65
C GLU A 167 -17.73 -0.93 -8.19
N MET A 168 -17.98 -0.92 -6.88
CA MET A 168 -19.34 -0.93 -6.33
C MET A 168 -20.14 0.33 -6.69
N LEU A 169 -19.53 1.52 -6.62
CA LEU A 169 -20.22 2.79 -6.87
C LEU A 169 -20.51 3.05 -8.35
N TRP A 170 -19.61 2.66 -9.25
CA TRP A 170 -19.69 2.95 -10.68
C TRP A 170 -20.27 1.80 -11.50
N MET A 171 -19.83 0.56 -11.20
CA MET A 171 -20.19 -0.63 -11.97
C MET A 171 -21.30 -1.45 -11.31
N ARG A 172 -21.60 -1.18 -10.02
CA ARG A 172 -22.58 -1.94 -9.21
C ARG A 172 -22.25 -3.43 -9.08
N ARG A 173 -20.97 -3.77 -9.27
CA ARG A 173 -20.43 -5.11 -9.14
C ARG A 173 -19.01 -4.98 -8.62
N SER A 174 -18.62 -5.88 -7.72
CA SER A 174 -17.24 -6.05 -7.28
C SER A 174 -17.00 -7.53 -7.01
N GLY A 175 -15.75 -7.98 -7.17
CA GLY A 175 -15.33 -9.30 -6.76
C GLY A 175 -15.23 -9.46 -5.24
N GLU A 176 -14.92 -10.67 -4.78
CA GLU A 176 -14.48 -10.91 -3.41
C GLU A 176 -13.13 -10.23 -3.14
N VAL A 177 -13.02 -9.62 -1.96
CA VAL A 177 -11.81 -8.95 -1.51
C VAL A 177 -11.05 -9.85 -0.54
N PHE A 178 -9.77 -10.04 -0.82
CA PHE A 178 -8.85 -10.77 0.06
C PHE A 178 -7.70 -9.86 0.45
N LEU A 179 -7.51 -9.69 1.75
CA LEU A 179 -6.35 -9.02 2.30
C LEU A 179 -5.48 -10.06 2.98
N ARG A 180 -4.32 -10.33 2.41
CA ARG A 180 -3.34 -11.26 2.99
C ARG A 180 -3.93 -12.64 3.30
N GLY A 181 -4.67 -13.20 2.35
CA GLY A 181 -5.34 -14.50 2.48
C GLY A 181 -6.65 -14.46 3.28
N VAL A 182 -6.98 -13.35 3.96
CA VAL A 182 -8.23 -13.22 4.73
C VAL A 182 -9.31 -12.56 3.90
N ARG A 183 -10.46 -13.22 3.76
CA ARG A 183 -11.64 -12.65 3.10
C ARG A 183 -12.15 -11.44 3.89
N CYS A 184 -12.17 -10.29 3.24
CA CYS A 184 -12.50 -8.99 3.86
C CYS A 184 -13.70 -8.28 3.22
N THR A 185 -14.39 -8.91 2.25
CA THR A 185 -15.53 -8.33 1.52
C THR A 185 -16.60 -7.72 2.44
N ALA A 186 -17.02 -8.44 3.49
CA ALA A 186 -18.06 -7.96 4.39
C ALA A 186 -17.63 -6.70 5.19
N ASN A 187 -16.36 -6.62 5.58
CA ASN A 187 -15.82 -5.44 6.24
C ASN A 187 -15.78 -4.24 5.28
N PHE A 188 -15.36 -4.48 4.04
CA PHE A 188 -15.29 -3.44 3.00
C PHE A 188 -16.68 -2.90 2.66
N GLN A 189 -17.66 -3.79 2.51
CA GLN A 189 -19.07 -3.41 2.30
C GLN A 189 -19.55 -2.51 3.45
N LYS A 190 -19.31 -2.90 4.70
CA LYS A 190 -19.67 -2.10 5.88
C LYS A 190 -19.01 -0.72 5.87
N TYR A 191 -17.73 -0.62 5.50
CA TYR A 191 -17.04 0.66 5.42
C TYR A 191 -17.57 1.54 4.28
N LEU A 192 -17.94 0.94 3.14
CA LEU A 192 -18.56 1.65 2.03
C LEU A 192 -19.94 2.21 2.41
N GLU A 193 -20.76 1.45 3.13
CA GLU A 193 -22.07 1.87 3.62
C GLU A 193 -22.00 3.01 4.66
N GLN A 194 -20.86 3.15 5.32
CA GLN A 194 -20.60 4.21 6.30
C GLN A 194 -20.16 5.54 5.66
N LEU A 195 -19.88 5.56 4.36
CA LEU A 195 -19.49 6.79 3.68
C LEU A 195 -20.64 7.80 3.67
N SER A 196 -20.32 9.07 3.86
CA SER A 196 -21.33 10.12 3.85
C SER A 196 -22.00 10.26 2.47
N THR A 197 -23.26 10.70 2.47
CA THR A 197 -23.99 10.98 1.22
C THR A 197 -23.28 12.00 0.33
N PRO A 198 -22.74 13.14 0.84
CA PRO A 198 -21.97 14.08 0.03
C PRO A 198 -20.75 13.44 -0.63
N LEU A 199 -19.96 12.67 0.12
CA LEU A 199 -18.79 11.98 -0.42
C LEU A 199 -19.18 10.95 -1.48
N THR A 200 -20.19 10.14 -1.19
CA THR A 200 -20.73 9.16 -2.15
C THR A 200 -21.20 9.82 -3.44
N ARG A 201 -21.87 10.98 -3.37
CA ARG A 201 -22.27 11.76 -4.55
C ARG A 201 -21.07 12.27 -5.32
N ARG A 202 -20.04 12.79 -4.63
CA ARG A 202 -18.78 13.22 -5.25
C ARG A 202 -18.11 12.09 -6.02
N LEU A 203 -18.00 10.91 -5.41
CA LEU A 203 -17.39 9.75 -6.06
C LEU A 203 -18.23 9.29 -7.27
N LYS A 204 -19.56 9.24 -7.14
CA LYS A 204 -20.47 8.86 -8.25
C LYS A 204 -20.47 9.86 -9.40
N TYR A 205 -20.06 11.11 -9.19
CA TYR A 205 -20.01 12.13 -10.24
C TYR A 205 -19.22 11.65 -11.47
N TYR A 206 -18.09 11.00 -11.25
CA TYR A 206 -17.17 10.54 -12.30
C TYR A 206 -17.71 9.38 -13.13
N ARG A 207 -18.76 8.68 -12.67
CA ARG A 207 -19.41 7.58 -13.40
C ARG A 207 -19.90 7.99 -14.79
N ARG A 208 -20.22 9.28 -15.00
CA ARG A 208 -20.65 9.81 -16.31
C ARG A 208 -19.54 9.81 -17.36
N PHE A 209 -18.28 9.73 -16.94
CA PHE A 209 -17.10 9.67 -17.80
C PHE A 209 -16.54 8.25 -17.91
N MET A 210 -17.27 7.25 -17.41
CA MET A 210 -16.78 5.88 -17.39
C MET A 210 -16.64 5.35 -18.82
N ASP A 211 -15.48 4.77 -19.14
CA ASP A 211 -15.29 4.04 -20.38
C ASP A 211 -16.28 2.86 -20.41
N PRO A 212 -17.14 2.73 -21.45
CA PRO A 212 -18.12 1.64 -21.55
C PRO A 212 -17.48 0.25 -21.59
N ASN A 213 -16.22 0.14 -22.00
CA ASN A 213 -15.48 -1.11 -22.06
C ASN A 213 -14.77 -1.46 -20.74
N LEU A 214 -14.80 -0.57 -19.75
CA LEU A 214 -14.12 -0.75 -18.49
C LEU A 214 -14.71 -1.93 -17.71
N GLN A 215 -13.94 -3.02 -17.62
CA GLN A 215 -14.38 -4.22 -16.88
C GLN A 215 -14.10 -4.12 -15.38
N HIS A 216 -12.94 -3.55 -15.02
CA HIS A 216 -12.39 -3.44 -13.68
C HIS A 216 -11.59 -2.16 -13.52
N ILE A 217 -11.53 -1.62 -12.30
CA ILE A 217 -10.77 -0.40 -12.00
C ILE A 217 -9.27 -0.71 -12.04
N GLN A 218 -8.55 -0.13 -13.02
CA GLN A 218 -7.13 -0.36 -13.29
C GLN A 218 -6.21 0.44 -12.34
N LEU A 219 -6.23 0.12 -11.04
CA LEU A 219 -5.42 0.76 -9.99
C LEU A 219 -4.39 -0.18 -9.35
N TYR A 220 -3.10 0.09 -9.59
CA TYR A 220 -1.96 -0.71 -9.15
C TYR A 220 -1.10 0.06 -8.16
N GLY A 221 -0.47 -0.66 -7.23
CA GLY A 221 0.57 -0.10 -6.37
C GLY A 221 1.95 -0.43 -6.89
N VAL A 222 2.88 0.52 -6.83
CA VAL A 222 4.29 0.31 -7.11
C VAL A 222 5.06 0.67 -5.85
N PHE A 223 5.85 -0.27 -5.32
CA PHE A 223 6.44 -0.09 -4.00
C PHE A 223 7.87 -0.60 -3.90
N LYS A 224 8.61 -0.02 -2.97
CA LYS A 224 9.98 -0.39 -2.63
C LYS A 224 10.21 -0.09 -1.14
N LEU A 225 11.14 -0.79 -0.49
CA LEU A 225 11.50 -0.48 0.89
C LEU A 225 12.28 0.84 0.96
N THR A 226 11.82 1.78 1.78
CA THR A 226 12.60 2.99 2.13
C THR A 226 13.54 2.73 3.32
N THR A 227 14.67 3.42 3.33
CA THR A 227 15.54 3.58 4.51
C THR A 227 15.41 4.98 5.15
N ARG A 228 14.53 5.83 4.61
CA ARG A 228 14.32 7.25 4.92
C ARG A 228 12.94 7.52 5.52
N ASP A 229 12.29 6.52 6.12
CA ASP A 229 10.95 6.70 6.72
C ASP A 229 10.99 7.76 7.82
N GLY A 230 10.17 8.81 7.67
CA GLY A 230 10.10 9.93 8.62
C GLY A 230 11.18 11.01 8.45
N ASP A 231 12.07 10.89 7.44
CA ASP A 231 13.09 11.89 7.10
C ASP A 231 12.44 13.05 6.31
N LEU A 232 11.69 13.90 7.02
CA LEU A 232 10.91 14.98 6.43
C LEU A 232 11.75 16.02 5.69
N GLU A 233 13.00 16.24 6.13
CA GLU A 233 13.92 17.17 5.49
C GLU A 233 14.37 16.64 4.14
N PHE A 234 14.82 15.38 4.09
CA PHE A 234 15.15 14.70 2.84
C PHE A 234 13.99 14.70 1.84
N HIS A 235 12.76 14.37 2.28
CA HIS A 235 11.59 14.38 1.40
C HIS A 235 11.25 15.78 0.89
N ARG A 236 11.42 16.82 1.72
CA ARG A 236 11.22 18.22 1.31
C ARG A 236 12.23 18.64 0.26
N GLU A 237 13.51 18.36 0.48
CA GLU A 237 14.59 18.70 -0.46
C GLU A 237 14.36 18.03 -1.82
N LEU A 238 13.92 16.77 -1.84
CA LEU A 238 13.64 16.03 -3.05
C LEU A 238 12.54 16.69 -3.89
N VAL A 239 11.43 17.09 -3.25
CA VAL A 239 10.32 17.77 -3.93
C VAL A 239 10.75 19.15 -4.42
N GLN A 240 11.53 19.90 -3.63
CA GLN A 240 12.05 21.22 -4.04
C GLN A 240 13.06 21.13 -5.19
N ALA A 241 13.90 20.10 -5.24
CA ALA A 241 14.81 19.84 -6.35
C ALA A 241 14.02 19.60 -7.65
N TRP A 242 13.04 18.69 -7.60
CA TRP A 242 12.17 18.41 -8.75
C TRP A 242 11.39 19.64 -9.23
N ALA A 243 10.87 20.46 -8.31
CA ALA A 243 10.15 21.68 -8.68
C ALA A 243 11.05 22.69 -9.42
N ARG A 244 12.32 22.82 -9.03
CA ARG A 244 13.30 23.66 -9.73
C ARG A 244 13.61 23.13 -11.13
N GLU A 245 13.80 21.82 -11.27
CA GLU A 245 14.05 21.19 -12.56
C GLU A 245 12.86 21.34 -13.51
N SER A 246 11.65 21.12 -13.01
CA SER A 246 10.40 21.25 -13.78
C SER A 246 10.17 22.69 -14.27
N ASN A 247 10.46 23.69 -13.43
CA ASN A 247 10.34 25.10 -13.82
C ASN A 247 11.39 25.54 -14.84
N THR A 248 12.60 24.98 -14.78
CA THR A 248 13.68 25.30 -15.72
C THR A 248 13.37 24.77 -17.12
N SER A 249 12.73 23.61 -17.22
CA SER A 249 12.29 23.02 -18.49
C SER A 249 11.27 23.89 -19.25
N CYS A 250 10.41 24.63 -18.53
CA CYS A 250 9.39 25.49 -19.12
C CYS A 250 9.91 26.85 -19.63
N GLN A 251 11.14 27.25 -19.29
CA GLN A 251 11.73 28.53 -19.71
C GLN A 251 12.70 28.41 -20.91
N ALA A 252 12.88 27.20 -21.45
CA ALA A 252 13.57 27.04 -22.73
C ALA A 252 12.65 27.48 -23.88
N THR A 253 12.97 28.63 -24.50
CA THR A 253 12.30 29.19 -25.68
C THR A 253 12.10 28.16 -26.80
N PRO A 254 10.96 28.21 -27.54
CA PRO A 254 10.72 27.37 -28.72
C PRO A 254 11.45 27.96 -29.93
N ALA A 255 12.78 27.84 -29.96
CA ALA A 255 13.56 28.12 -31.15
C ALA A 255 14.58 27.00 -31.34
N SER A 256 14.55 26.38 -32.52
CA SER A 256 15.35 25.23 -32.95
C SER A 256 14.79 23.86 -32.58
N ALA A 257 13.77 23.46 -33.34
CA ALA A 257 13.58 22.06 -33.68
C ALA A 257 14.78 21.58 -34.51
N CYS A 258 15.78 20.97 -33.87
CA CYS A 258 16.67 20.01 -34.53
C CYS A 258 17.44 19.19 -33.49
N SER A 259 17.10 17.90 -33.43
CA SER A 259 17.94 16.77 -33.01
C SER A 259 18.91 16.95 -31.83
N THR A 260 18.55 16.34 -30.71
CA THR A 260 19.46 15.36 -30.09
C THR A 260 18.62 14.34 -29.34
N GLY A 261 18.43 13.18 -29.98
CA GLY A 261 17.90 11.99 -29.34
C GLY A 261 18.85 11.56 -28.23
N LYS A 262 18.57 11.98 -27.00
CA LYS A 262 18.66 10.99 -25.92
C LYS A 262 17.52 10.04 -26.19
N ALA A 263 17.84 8.83 -26.64
CA ALA A 263 16.90 7.73 -26.65
C ALA A 263 16.14 7.79 -25.32
N ALA A 264 14.83 8.05 -25.38
CA ALA A 264 14.00 7.87 -24.21
C ALA A 264 14.29 6.44 -23.76
N ALA A 265 14.94 6.30 -22.60
CA ALA A 265 15.17 4.99 -22.03
C ALA A 265 13.82 4.29 -22.05
N SER A 266 13.76 3.10 -22.64
CA SER A 266 12.50 2.37 -22.79
C SER A 266 11.95 2.15 -21.39
N ALA A 267 10.98 2.97 -20.99
CA ALA A 267 10.41 2.93 -19.65
C ALA A 267 9.55 1.67 -19.54
N THR A 268 10.16 0.56 -19.14
CA THR A 268 9.50 -0.75 -19.06
C THR A 268 9.29 -1.18 -17.61
N LEU A 269 8.41 -2.18 -17.43
CA LEU A 269 8.23 -2.86 -16.15
C LEU A 269 9.55 -3.47 -15.65
N GLU A 270 10.33 -4.06 -16.55
CA GLU A 270 11.65 -4.63 -16.26
C GLU A 270 12.62 -3.57 -15.70
N GLU A 271 12.56 -2.33 -16.21
CA GLU A 271 13.37 -1.23 -15.66
C GLU A 271 12.95 -0.89 -14.22
N LEU A 272 11.64 -0.84 -13.91
CA LEU A 272 11.17 -0.65 -12.52
C LEU A 272 11.69 -1.75 -11.59
N GLU A 273 11.56 -3.00 -12.01
CA GLU A 273 11.98 -4.17 -11.23
C GLU A 273 13.49 -4.21 -11.03
N SER A 274 14.27 -3.89 -12.07
CA SER A 274 15.73 -3.78 -11.97
C SER A 274 16.18 -2.69 -10.98
N ASN A 275 15.35 -1.66 -10.78
CA ASN A 275 15.55 -0.62 -9.78
C ASN A 275 15.00 -1.00 -8.39
N GLY A 276 14.55 -2.24 -8.21
CA GLY A 276 14.09 -2.82 -6.95
C GLY A 276 12.66 -2.45 -6.57
N TYR A 277 11.86 -1.98 -7.52
CA TYR A 277 10.42 -1.80 -7.32
C TYR A 277 9.67 -3.11 -7.52
N ASN A 278 8.56 -3.24 -6.82
CA ASN A 278 7.64 -4.35 -6.92
C ASN A 278 6.26 -3.80 -7.26
N ILE A 279 5.48 -4.58 -7.99
CA ILE A 279 4.13 -4.20 -8.39
C ILE A 279 3.14 -4.99 -7.54
N PHE A 280 2.13 -4.29 -7.06
CA PHE A 280 1.03 -4.84 -6.27
C PHE A 280 -0.28 -4.64 -7.01
N TRP A 281 -0.99 -5.75 -7.21
CA TRP A 281 -2.38 -5.78 -7.60
C TRP A 281 -3.13 -6.71 -6.67
N GLY A 282 -4.06 -6.16 -5.88
CA GLY A 282 -4.89 -6.98 -5.00
C GLY A 282 -6.13 -7.52 -5.73
N GLY A 283 -6.76 -8.55 -5.16
CA GLY A 283 -7.92 -9.22 -5.75
C GLY A 283 -7.81 -10.75 -5.72
N ARG A 284 -8.54 -11.44 -6.61
CA ARG A 284 -8.75 -12.91 -6.61
C ARG A 284 -7.49 -13.77 -6.62
N HIS A 285 -6.34 -13.19 -6.97
CA HIS A 285 -5.03 -13.87 -7.05
C HIS A 285 -4.32 -14.01 -5.69
N HIS A 286 -4.88 -13.42 -4.63
CA HIS A 286 -4.30 -13.47 -3.28
C HIS A 286 -4.41 -14.83 -2.55
N LYS A 287 -4.97 -15.87 -3.17
CA LYS A 287 -5.17 -17.19 -2.53
C LYS A 287 -3.86 -17.82 -2.05
N HIS A 288 -2.74 -17.53 -2.71
CA HIS A 288 -1.43 -18.11 -2.38
C HIS A 288 -0.83 -17.60 -1.05
N TRP A 289 -1.32 -16.48 -0.50
CA TRP A 289 -0.82 -15.96 0.78
C TRP A 289 -1.48 -16.61 2.00
N ALA A 290 -2.49 -17.47 1.81
CA ALA A 290 -3.22 -18.11 2.90
C ALA A 290 -2.53 -19.38 3.44
N LYS A 291 -1.44 -19.86 2.82
CA LYS A 291 -0.84 -21.17 3.13
C LYS A 291 0.29 -21.17 4.16
N ASP A 292 0.85 -20.01 4.50
CA ASP A 292 2.01 -19.91 5.42
C ASP A 292 1.70 -19.11 6.69
N TRP A 293 0.47 -19.19 7.21
CA TRP A 293 0.07 -18.60 8.49
C TRP A 293 -0.14 -19.66 9.58
#